data_AF-A0A853J9T8-F1
#
_entry.id   AF-A0A853J9T8-F1
#
_cell.length_a   1.000
_cell.length_b   1.000
_cell.length_c   1.000
_cell.angle_alpha   90.00
_cell.angle_beta   90.00
_cell.angle_gamma   90.00
#
_symmetry.space_group_name_H-M   'P 1'
#
loop_
_entity.id
_entity.type
_entity.pdbx_description
1 polymer ?
#
loop_
_entity_poly.entity_id
_entity_poly.type
_entity_poly.pdbx_seq_one_letter_code
_entity_poly.pdbx_strand_id
1 'polypeptide(L)'
;MDSLIAAAARALATGDVLGALGRVALREDPPALALRGIAMARLGEYPRARELLRRAARGFGSNERLARARCVVAEAEVALAMRDLGGATRPLATAAAVLEACGDRANALQARLIAARRLLLLGRLDEAADGLTTVDVGGMPPSLVAVAELATAELALRSLRTGPASEALERAQQAAAAAGVPELLAEVAEARATLERPAARRLSAAGEQPMRLAQVEALRQSDALLVDACRRGLGAGAEWRPLTRRPVLFSLARTLAEAWPGDASRDLLIARAFRLRDPDESHRARLRVEIGRLRALVQPFARIEATAGGFALRPRDGREVVLLAPPIDGEQAALLALLSDGAPWSTSALALALGASQRTVQRALAELEAAGRARSIGRARAQRWLAPSLAGFTTILLLPAALGPG
;
A
#
# COMPACT_ATOMS: atom_id res chain seq x y z
N MET A 1 -17.92 -37.34 13.78
CA MET A 1 -17.02 -36.54 12.91
C MET A 1 -16.16 -37.54 12.15
N ASP A 2 -16.10 -37.44 10.83
CA ASP A 2 -15.35 -38.36 9.96
C ASP A 2 -13.85 -38.38 10.32
N SER A 3 -13.29 -39.57 10.57
CA SER A 3 -11.92 -39.74 11.08
C SER A 3 -10.86 -39.25 10.10
N LEU A 4 -11.11 -39.35 8.79
CA LEU A 4 -10.19 -38.90 7.74
C LEU A 4 -10.18 -37.37 7.65
N ILE A 5 -11.34 -36.72 7.78
CA ILE A 5 -11.45 -35.25 7.82
C ILE A 5 -10.70 -34.70 9.03
N ALA A 6 -10.89 -35.30 10.21
CA ALA A 6 -10.20 -34.89 11.42
C ALA A 6 -8.67 -35.09 11.33
N ALA A 7 -8.23 -36.19 10.72
CA ALA A 7 -6.81 -36.45 10.49
C ALA A 7 -6.19 -35.47 9.49
N ALA A 8 -6.89 -35.16 8.39
CA ALA A 8 -6.43 -34.18 7.41
C ALA A 8 -6.37 -32.75 7.99
N ALA A 9 -7.34 -32.37 8.83
CA ALA A 9 -7.31 -31.08 9.53
C ALA A 9 -6.10 -30.97 10.48
N ARG A 10 -5.79 -32.03 11.23
CA ARG A 10 -4.58 -32.07 12.09
C ARG A 10 -3.28 -32.02 11.28
N ALA A 11 -3.22 -32.72 10.15
CA ALA A 11 -2.08 -32.67 9.25
C ALA A 11 -1.86 -31.22 8.76
N LEU A 12 -2.90 -30.52 8.31
CA LEU A 12 -2.79 -29.10 7.94
C LEU A 12 -2.36 -28.20 9.11
N ALA A 13 -2.89 -28.42 10.31
CA ALA A 13 -2.54 -27.64 11.50
C ALA A 13 -1.06 -27.78 11.90
N THR A 14 -0.42 -28.89 11.51
CA THR A 14 1.00 -29.19 11.77
C THR A 14 1.90 -28.93 10.57
N GLY A 15 1.35 -28.41 9.46
CA GLY A 15 2.10 -28.11 8.23
C GLY A 15 2.26 -29.27 7.24
N ASP A 16 1.72 -30.46 7.53
CA ASP A 16 1.74 -31.62 6.62
C ASP A 16 0.66 -31.49 5.52
N VAL A 17 0.95 -30.64 4.52
CA VAL A 17 0.05 -30.36 3.40
C VAL A 17 -0.18 -31.60 2.53
N LEU A 18 0.88 -32.35 2.22
CA LEU A 18 0.80 -33.53 1.35
C LEU A 18 0.04 -34.67 2.02
N GLY A 19 0.29 -34.93 3.31
CA GLY A 19 -0.46 -35.92 4.05
C GLY A 19 -1.91 -35.52 4.26
N ALA A 20 -2.24 -34.24 4.37
CA ALA A 20 -3.63 -33.80 4.34
C ALA A 20 -4.29 -34.13 2.99
N LEU A 21 -3.65 -33.77 1.88
CA LEU A 21 -4.16 -34.08 0.53
C LEU A 21 -4.33 -35.59 0.31
N GLY A 22 -3.38 -36.42 0.72
CA GLY A 22 -3.47 -37.88 0.60
C GLY A 22 -4.71 -38.48 1.27
N ARG A 23 -5.25 -37.81 2.30
CA ARG A 23 -6.45 -38.27 3.04
C ARG A 23 -7.77 -37.79 2.44
N VAL A 24 -7.78 -36.70 1.66
CA VAL A 24 -9.01 -36.08 1.15
C VAL A 24 -9.04 -35.87 -0.37
N ALA A 25 -8.00 -36.26 -1.11
CA ALA A 25 -7.82 -35.97 -2.53
C ALA A 25 -9.02 -36.32 -3.42
N LEU A 26 -9.64 -37.48 -3.19
CA LEU A 26 -10.70 -38.05 -4.03
C LEU A 26 -12.12 -37.70 -3.55
N ARG A 27 -12.25 -36.96 -2.45
CA ARG A 27 -13.53 -36.74 -1.78
C ARG A 27 -14.17 -35.41 -2.17
N GLU A 28 -15.39 -35.45 -2.70
CA GLU A 28 -16.12 -34.27 -3.17
C GLU A 28 -17.12 -33.68 -2.15
N ASP A 29 -17.15 -34.19 -0.92
CA ASP A 29 -17.98 -33.58 0.14
C ASP A 29 -17.42 -32.22 0.61
N PRO A 30 -18.28 -31.32 1.16
CA PRO A 30 -17.88 -29.96 1.50
C PRO A 30 -16.69 -29.85 2.48
N PRO A 31 -16.61 -30.62 3.58
CA PRO A 31 -15.43 -30.64 4.44
C PRO A 31 -14.14 -31.02 3.70
N ALA A 32 -14.16 -32.06 2.87
CA ALA A 32 -12.99 -32.46 2.08
C ALA A 32 -12.58 -31.39 1.06
N LEU A 33 -13.53 -30.75 0.39
CA LEU A 33 -13.29 -29.62 -0.52
C LEU A 33 -12.63 -28.45 0.21
N ALA A 34 -13.09 -28.12 1.42
CA ALA A 34 -12.52 -27.03 2.22
C ALA A 34 -11.05 -27.30 2.59
N LEU A 35 -10.75 -28.51 3.08
CA LEU A 35 -9.39 -28.89 3.44
C LEU A 35 -8.45 -28.95 2.23
N ARG A 36 -8.92 -29.48 1.08
CA ARG A 36 -8.17 -29.42 -0.18
C ARG A 36 -7.92 -27.98 -0.62
N GLY A 37 -8.91 -27.09 -0.46
CA GLY A 37 -8.76 -25.67 -0.77
C GLY A 37 -7.65 -25.01 0.06
N ILE A 38 -7.64 -25.24 1.38
CA ILE A 38 -6.59 -24.73 2.28
C ILE A 38 -5.22 -25.31 1.91
N ALA A 39 -5.14 -26.61 1.65
CA ALA A 39 -3.91 -27.26 1.23
C ALA A 39 -3.34 -26.66 -0.07
N MET A 40 -4.19 -26.45 -1.09
CA MET A 40 -3.80 -25.82 -2.36
C MET A 40 -3.29 -24.38 -2.14
N ALA A 41 -3.91 -23.62 -1.24
CA ALA A 41 -3.44 -22.27 -0.91
C ALA A 41 -2.02 -22.29 -0.31
N ARG A 42 -1.72 -23.27 0.55
CA ARG A 42 -0.37 -23.44 1.13
C ARG A 42 0.69 -23.82 0.09
N LEU A 43 0.30 -24.44 -1.02
CA LEU A 43 1.17 -24.73 -2.15
C LEU A 43 1.28 -23.57 -3.15
N GLY A 44 0.61 -22.43 -2.91
CA GLY A 44 0.57 -21.29 -3.83
C GLY A 44 -0.42 -21.44 -5.00
N GLU A 45 -1.22 -22.52 -5.02
CA GLU A 45 -2.23 -22.81 -6.06
C GLU A 45 -3.54 -22.04 -5.79
N TYR A 46 -3.44 -20.72 -5.70
CA TYR A 46 -4.53 -19.84 -5.25
C TYR A 46 -5.80 -19.89 -6.10
N PRO A 47 -5.76 -19.93 -7.46
CA PRO A 47 -6.97 -20.02 -8.26
C PRO A 47 -7.77 -21.28 -7.94
N ARG A 48 -7.09 -22.42 -7.80
CA ARG A 48 -7.71 -23.70 -7.49
C ARG A 48 -8.22 -23.73 -6.05
N ALA A 49 -7.43 -23.23 -5.10
CA ALA A 49 -7.84 -23.09 -3.70
C ALA A 49 -9.17 -22.35 -3.57
N ARG A 50 -9.28 -21.18 -4.24
CA ARG A 50 -10.48 -20.35 -4.23
C ARG A 50 -11.71 -21.05 -4.80
N GLU A 51 -11.54 -21.77 -5.90
CA GLU A 51 -12.63 -22.55 -6.50
C GLU A 51 -13.16 -23.61 -5.53
N LEU A 52 -12.26 -24.38 -4.91
CA LEU A 52 -12.59 -25.44 -3.96
C LEU A 52 -13.31 -24.87 -2.72
N LEU A 53 -12.82 -23.77 -2.15
CA LEU A 53 -13.43 -23.11 -1.00
C LEU A 53 -14.85 -22.58 -1.31
N ARG A 54 -15.06 -22.02 -2.51
CA ARG A 54 -16.40 -21.60 -2.95
C ARG A 54 -17.35 -22.77 -3.18
N ARG A 55 -16.85 -23.90 -3.68
CA ARG A 55 -17.65 -25.12 -3.83
C ARG A 55 -18.02 -25.70 -2.46
N ALA A 56 -17.06 -25.75 -1.52
CA ALA A 56 -17.31 -26.16 -0.15
C ALA A 56 -18.37 -25.28 0.53
N ALA A 57 -18.20 -23.95 0.49
CA ALA A 57 -19.15 -23.00 1.08
C ALA A 57 -20.59 -23.18 0.55
N ARG A 58 -20.74 -23.45 -0.76
CA ARG A 58 -22.06 -23.73 -1.38
C ARG A 58 -22.63 -25.10 -1.03
N GLY A 59 -21.77 -26.08 -0.74
CA GLY A 59 -22.19 -27.44 -0.42
C GLY A 59 -22.62 -27.63 1.04
N PHE A 60 -22.18 -26.77 1.97
CA PHE A 60 -22.63 -26.82 3.37
C PHE A 60 -24.11 -26.45 3.51
N GLY A 61 -24.87 -27.22 4.30
CA GLY A 61 -26.29 -27.00 4.57
C GLY A 61 -26.59 -25.76 5.42
N SER A 62 -27.87 -25.43 5.60
CA SER A 62 -28.32 -24.28 6.41
C SER A 62 -27.93 -24.39 7.89
N ASN A 63 -27.79 -25.60 8.41
CA ASN A 63 -27.38 -25.87 9.80
C ASN A 63 -25.85 -25.81 9.99
N GLU A 64 -25.07 -25.82 8.92
CA GLU A 64 -23.60 -25.85 8.93
C GLU A 64 -23.00 -24.43 8.77
N ARG A 65 -23.66 -23.43 9.37
CA ARG A 65 -23.30 -22.00 9.24
C ARG A 65 -21.86 -21.71 9.65
N LEU A 66 -21.36 -22.39 10.68
CA LEU A 66 -19.99 -22.27 11.16
C LEU A 66 -18.97 -22.70 10.09
N ALA A 67 -19.15 -23.89 9.51
CA ALA A 67 -18.25 -24.42 8.48
C ALA A 67 -18.29 -23.56 7.20
N ARG A 68 -19.49 -23.09 6.83
CA ARG A 68 -19.66 -22.14 5.72
C ARG A 68 -18.92 -20.83 5.97
N ALA A 69 -19.04 -20.24 7.15
CA ALA A 69 -18.35 -19.00 7.51
C ALA A 69 -16.82 -19.15 7.47
N ARG A 70 -16.28 -20.27 7.97
CA ARG A 70 -14.83 -20.58 7.86
C ARG A 70 -14.36 -20.64 6.40
N CYS A 71 -15.16 -21.22 5.50
CA CYS A 71 -14.82 -21.24 4.08
C CYS A 71 -14.79 -19.84 3.45
N VAL A 72 -15.69 -18.95 3.87
CA VAL A 72 -15.70 -17.56 3.41
C VAL A 72 -14.44 -16.81 3.88
N VAL A 73 -14.02 -17.01 5.14
CA VAL A 73 -12.78 -16.41 5.66
C VAL A 73 -11.56 -16.93 4.92
N ALA A 74 -11.45 -18.26 4.73
CA ALA A 74 -10.37 -18.86 3.96
C ALA A 74 -10.35 -18.39 2.50
N GLU A 75 -11.51 -18.24 1.85
CA GLU A 75 -11.58 -17.68 0.49
C GLU A 75 -11.11 -16.23 0.45
N ALA A 76 -11.46 -15.43 1.45
CA ALA A 76 -11.05 -14.03 1.53
C ALA A 76 -9.53 -13.90 1.73
N GLU A 77 -8.91 -14.80 2.49
CA GLU A 77 -7.46 -14.86 2.65
C GLU A 77 -6.76 -15.20 1.33
N VAL A 78 -7.26 -16.19 0.60
CA VAL A 78 -6.77 -16.52 -0.74
C VAL A 78 -6.94 -15.33 -1.70
N ALA A 79 -8.08 -14.64 -1.66
CA ALA A 79 -8.31 -13.46 -2.49
C ALA A 79 -7.32 -12.32 -2.16
N LEU A 80 -7.00 -12.12 -0.89
CA LEU A 80 -6.01 -11.15 -0.44
C LEU A 80 -4.60 -11.49 -0.95
N ALA A 81 -4.20 -12.76 -0.87
CA ALA A 81 -2.92 -13.26 -1.39
C ALA A 81 -2.82 -13.10 -2.92
N MET A 82 -3.94 -13.30 -3.64
CA MET A 82 -4.02 -13.08 -5.09
C MET A 82 -4.11 -11.60 -5.50
N ARG A 83 -4.09 -10.67 -4.53
CA ARG A 83 -4.39 -9.24 -4.75
C ARG A 83 -5.68 -9.04 -5.56
N ASP A 84 -6.70 -9.86 -5.33
CA ASP A 84 -8.06 -9.67 -5.86
C ASP A 84 -8.89 -8.88 -4.86
N LEU A 85 -8.68 -7.57 -4.89
CA LEU A 85 -9.26 -6.64 -3.91
C LEU A 85 -10.69 -6.20 -4.28
N GLY A 86 -11.22 -6.61 -5.44
CA GLY A 86 -12.55 -6.20 -5.92
C GLY A 86 -13.72 -6.98 -5.28
N GLY A 87 -13.44 -7.99 -4.46
CA GLY A 87 -14.46 -8.83 -3.83
C GLY A 87 -15.41 -8.09 -2.88
N ALA A 88 -16.58 -8.68 -2.66
CA ALA A 88 -17.60 -8.12 -1.77
C ALA A 88 -17.12 -8.18 -0.30
N THR A 89 -17.16 -7.03 0.39
CA THR A 89 -16.78 -6.89 1.81
C THR A 89 -17.87 -7.40 2.76
N ARG A 90 -19.14 -7.32 2.33
CA ARG A 90 -20.30 -7.72 3.15
C ARG A 90 -20.27 -9.21 3.53
N PRO A 91 -20.02 -10.18 2.63
CA PRO A 91 -19.91 -11.59 3.00
C PRO A 91 -18.87 -11.87 4.08
N LEU A 92 -17.72 -11.20 4.04
CA LEU A 92 -16.67 -11.37 5.04
C LEU A 92 -17.09 -10.83 6.42
N ALA A 93 -17.71 -9.64 6.45
CA ALA A 93 -18.25 -9.07 7.68
C ALA A 93 -19.37 -9.96 8.28
N THR A 94 -20.27 -10.49 7.43
CA THR A 94 -21.30 -11.44 7.86
C THR A 94 -20.69 -12.73 8.40
N ALA A 95 -19.66 -13.27 7.74
CA ALA A 95 -18.96 -14.46 8.22
C ALA A 95 -18.30 -14.22 9.58
N ALA A 96 -17.65 -13.06 9.77
CA ALA A 96 -17.05 -12.67 11.05
C ALA A 96 -18.09 -12.64 12.18
N ALA A 97 -19.26 -12.03 11.94
CA ALA A 97 -20.35 -11.97 12.92
C ALA A 97 -20.90 -13.37 13.27
N VAL A 98 -21.05 -14.26 12.27
CA VAL A 98 -21.47 -15.65 12.50
C VAL A 98 -20.43 -16.40 13.32
N LEU A 99 -19.14 -16.24 13.03
CA LEU A 99 -18.05 -16.90 13.75
C LEU A 99 -18.02 -16.45 15.21
N GLU A 100 -18.13 -15.14 15.46
CA GLU A 100 -18.20 -14.58 16.81
C GLU A 100 -19.40 -15.13 17.60
N ALA A 101 -20.60 -15.13 16.99
CA ALA A 101 -21.81 -15.67 17.61
C ALA A 101 -21.72 -17.18 17.90
N CYS A 102 -20.89 -17.92 17.17
CA CYS A 102 -20.61 -19.33 17.40
C CYS A 102 -19.40 -19.58 18.32
N GLY A 103 -18.78 -18.53 18.88
CA GLY A 103 -17.62 -18.64 19.78
C GLY A 103 -16.28 -18.91 19.09
N ASP A 104 -16.23 -18.86 17.75
CA ASP A 104 -15.00 -19.04 16.96
C ASP A 104 -14.24 -17.73 16.81
N ARG A 105 -13.75 -17.22 17.96
CA ARG A 105 -13.10 -15.90 18.08
C ARG A 105 -11.86 -15.77 17.19
N ALA A 106 -11.09 -16.85 17.03
CA ALA A 106 -9.87 -16.85 16.22
C ALA A 106 -10.17 -16.60 14.73
N ASN A 107 -11.14 -17.30 14.14
CA ASN A 107 -11.52 -17.07 12.74
C ASN A 107 -12.28 -15.75 12.55
N ALA A 108 -13.05 -15.31 13.55
CA ALA A 108 -13.67 -13.98 13.53
C ALA A 108 -12.61 -12.87 13.51
N LEU A 109 -11.56 -12.99 14.33
CA LEU A 109 -10.43 -12.08 14.30
C LEU A 109 -9.68 -12.13 12.96
N GLN A 110 -9.39 -13.32 12.44
CA GLN A 110 -8.75 -13.47 11.12
C GLN A 110 -9.55 -12.75 10.02
N ALA A 111 -10.88 -12.85 10.05
CA ALA A 111 -11.74 -12.12 9.11
C ALA A 111 -11.59 -10.59 9.21
N ARG A 112 -11.52 -10.06 10.44
CA ARG A 112 -11.29 -8.63 10.70
C ARG A 112 -9.90 -8.19 10.21
N LEU A 113 -8.87 -8.99 10.47
CA LEU A 113 -7.50 -8.72 10.00
C LEU A 113 -7.38 -8.75 8.48
N ILE A 114 -8.03 -9.71 7.80
CA ILE A 114 -8.10 -9.74 6.33
C ILE A 114 -8.75 -8.47 5.79
N ALA A 115 -9.85 -8.01 6.41
CA ALA A 115 -10.51 -6.77 6.02
C ALA A 115 -9.60 -5.55 6.20
N ALA A 116 -8.90 -5.44 7.34
CA ALA A 116 -7.93 -4.37 7.60
C ALA A 116 -6.77 -4.37 6.60
N ARG A 117 -6.13 -5.54 6.36
CA ARG A 117 -5.04 -5.68 5.37
C ARG A 117 -5.50 -5.32 3.96
N ARG A 118 -6.74 -5.67 3.58
CA ARG A 118 -7.33 -5.23 2.32
C ARG A 118 -7.43 -3.70 2.24
N LEU A 119 -7.90 -3.05 3.30
CA LEU A 119 -8.02 -1.58 3.36
C LEU A 119 -6.64 -0.91 3.29
N LEU A 120 -5.64 -1.47 3.96
CA LEU A 120 -4.24 -1.04 3.85
C LEU A 120 -3.79 -1.13 2.39
N LEU A 121 -3.90 -2.28 1.71
CA LEU A 121 -3.52 -2.41 0.29
C LEU A 121 -4.23 -1.41 -0.65
N LEU A 122 -5.47 -1.05 -0.34
CA LEU A 122 -6.23 -0.05 -1.10
C LEU A 122 -5.90 1.40 -0.72
N GLY A 123 -5.05 1.61 0.29
CA GLY A 123 -4.67 2.93 0.79
C GLY A 123 -5.72 3.64 1.64
N ARG A 124 -6.75 2.93 2.10
CA ARG A 124 -7.83 3.46 2.95
C ARG A 124 -7.40 3.39 4.42
N LEU A 125 -6.44 4.23 4.78
CA LEU A 125 -5.73 4.16 6.07
C LEU A 125 -6.64 4.44 7.26
N ASP A 126 -7.55 5.42 7.16
CA ASP A 126 -8.46 5.78 8.25
C ASP A 126 -9.41 4.61 8.57
N GLU A 127 -10.01 4.01 7.56
CA GLU A 127 -10.89 2.84 7.75
C GLU A 127 -10.12 1.61 8.24
N ALA A 128 -8.86 1.44 7.83
CA ALA A 128 -8.00 0.40 8.38
C ALA A 128 -7.70 0.66 9.86
N ALA A 129 -7.47 1.92 10.24
CA ALA A 129 -7.26 2.32 11.63
C ALA A 129 -8.51 2.03 12.47
N ASP A 130 -9.68 2.45 12.02
CA ASP A 130 -10.96 2.17 12.67
C ASP A 130 -11.15 0.66 12.87
N GLY A 131 -10.92 -0.14 11.83
CA GLY A 131 -10.99 -1.59 11.92
C GLY A 131 -10.02 -2.19 12.95
N LEU A 132 -8.78 -1.72 12.97
CA LEU A 132 -7.74 -2.22 13.88
C LEU A 132 -7.97 -1.80 15.34
N THR A 133 -8.62 -0.67 15.62
CA THR A 133 -8.96 -0.29 17.01
C THR A 133 -9.90 -1.28 17.69
N THR A 134 -10.72 -2.00 16.92
CA THR A 134 -11.67 -3.00 17.42
C THR A 134 -11.07 -4.40 17.57
N VAL A 135 -9.80 -4.59 17.22
CA VAL A 135 -9.12 -5.88 17.28
C VAL A 135 -8.68 -6.17 18.72
N ASP A 136 -9.35 -7.14 19.35
CA ASP A 136 -8.91 -7.76 20.60
C ASP A 136 -8.08 -9.02 20.31
N VAL A 137 -6.80 -8.99 20.71
CA VAL A 137 -5.87 -10.11 20.57
C VAL A 137 -5.71 -10.94 21.85
N GLY A 138 -6.45 -10.59 22.93
CA GLY A 138 -6.40 -11.28 24.21
C GLY A 138 -6.75 -12.77 24.08
N GLY A 139 -5.82 -13.63 24.51
CA GLY A 139 -6.00 -15.09 24.47
C GLY A 139 -5.99 -15.71 23.06
N MET A 140 -5.59 -14.95 22.03
CA MET A 140 -5.50 -15.45 20.66
C MET A 140 -4.18 -16.21 20.41
N PRO A 141 -4.15 -17.14 19.43
CA PRO A 141 -2.91 -17.81 19.02
C PRO A 141 -1.81 -16.79 18.65
N PRO A 142 -0.54 -17.04 18.99
CA PRO A 142 0.57 -16.13 18.70
C PRO A 142 0.68 -15.75 17.22
N SER A 143 0.29 -16.64 16.30
CA SER A 143 0.26 -16.35 14.86
C SER A 143 -0.70 -15.22 14.50
N LEU A 144 -1.88 -15.17 15.14
CA LEU A 144 -2.86 -14.09 14.89
C LEU A 144 -2.42 -12.78 15.54
N VAL A 145 -1.78 -12.84 16.70
CA VAL A 145 -1.17 -11.67 17.34
C VAL A 145 -0.11 -11.07 16.42
N ALA A 146 0.76 -11.89 15.84
CA ALA A 146 1.79 -11.45 14.90
C ALA A 146 1.19 -10.75 13.66
N VAL A 147 0.13 -11.31 13.07
CA VAL A 147 -0.57 -10.72 11.92
C VAL A 147 -1.24 -9.39 12.29
N ALA A 148 -1.83 -9.29 13.47
CA ALA A 148 -2.42 -8.04 13.96
C ALA A 148 -1.37 -6.94 14.13
N GLU A 149 -0.24 -7.26 14.76
CA GLU A 149 0.86 -6.32 14.97
C GLU A 149 1.55 -5.92 13.67
N LEU A 150 1.68 -6.84 12.70
CA LEU A 150 2.14 -6.50 11.34
C LEU A 150 1.20 -5.50 10.64
N ALA A 151 -0.12 -5.68 10.75
CA ALA A 151 -1.09 -4.73 10.19
C ALA A 151 -1.01 -3.36 10.88
N THR A 152 -0.83 -3.33 12.21
CA THR A 152 -0.61 -2.11 12.99
C THR A 152 0.69 -1.41 12.57
N ALA A 153 1.78 -2.16 12.38
CA ALA A 153 3.05 -1.64 11.90
C ALA A 153 2.91 -1.05 10.49
N GLU A 154 2.27 -1.75 9.55
CA GLU A 154 2.03 -1.24 8.19
C GLU A 154 1.20 0.06 8.23
N LEU A 155 0.14 0.12 9.03
CA LEU A 155 -0.65 1.35 9.21
C LEU A 155 0.22 2.50 9.74
N ALA A 156 1.02 2.26 10.78
CA ALA A 156 1.90 3.26 11.37
C ALA A 156 2.94 3.77 10.35
N LEU A 157 3.58 2.87 9.62
CA LEU A 157 4.53 3.18 8.55
C LEU A 157 3.90 4.03 7.46
N ARG A 158 2.70 3.67 6.98
CA ARG A 158 1.99 4.40 5.93
C ARG A 158 1.45 5.75 6.37
N SER A 159 1.24 5.92 7.67
CA SER A 159 0.96 7.22 8.30
C SER A 159 2.24 7.99 8.69
N LEU A 160 3.42 7.48 8.31
CA LEU A 160 4.74 8.06 8.60
C LEU A 160 5.00 8.25 10.11
N ARG A 161 4.59 7.28 10.92
CA ARG A 161 4.86 7.21 12.36
C ARG A 161 5.84 6.07 12.63
N THR A 162 7.14 6.35 12.62
CA THR A 162 8.17 5.30 12.66
C THR A 162 8.37 4.71 14.05
N GLY A 163 8.21 5.50 15.12
CA GLY A 163 8.24 4.99 16.51
C GLY A 163 7.18 3.90 16.76
N PRO A 164 5.88 4.21 16.61
CA PRO A 164 4.81 3.23 16.75
C PRO A 164 4.94 2.01 15.81
N ALA A 165 5.50 2.21 14.61
CA ALA A 165 5.79 1.11 13.71
C ALA A 165 6.84 0.15 14.27
N SER A 166 7.95 0.67 14.78
CA SER A 166 9.02 -0.13 15.40
C SER A 166 8.52 -0.94 16.60
N GLU A 167 7.74 -0.32 17.49
CA GLU A 167 7.14 -1.00 18.64
C GLU A 167 6.19 -2.13 18.22
N ALA A 168 5.36 -1.90 17.19
CA ALA A 168 4.49 -2.94 16.65
C ALA A 168 5.29 -4.09 16.02
N LEU A 169 6.38 -3.78 15.30
CA LEU A 169 7.27 -4.81 14.73
C LEU A 169 8.01 -5.61 15.82
N GLU A 170 8.25 -5.04 17.00
CA GLU A 170 8.78 -5.77 18.16
C GLU A 170 7.78 -6.77 18.72
N ARG A 171 6.55 -6.34 18.93
CA ARG A 171 5.46 -7.25 19.35
C ARG A 171 5.20 -8.33 18.30
N ALA A 172 5.21 -7.97 17.01
CA ALA A 172 5.07 -8.91 15.91
C ALA A 172 6.19 -9.96 15.89
N GLN A 173 7.44 -9.55 16.11
CA GLN A 173 8.60 -10.46 16.17
C GLN A 173 8.46 -11.47 17.31
N GLN A 174 8.08 -11.01 18.50
CA GLN A 174 7.88 -11.87 19.68
C GLN A 174 6.77 -12.89 19.42
N ALA A 175 5.63 -12.43 18.89
CA ALA A 175 4.49 -13.28 18.57
C ALA A 175 4.80 -14.30 17.45
N ALA A 176 5.53 -13.88 16.40
CA ALA A 176 5.95 -14.76 15.31
C ALA A 176 6.93 -15.83 15.79
N ALA A 177 7.88 -15.47 16.67
CA ALA A 177 8.80 -16.43 17.29
C ALA A 177 8.04 -17.45 18.16
N ALA A 178 7.08 -17.00 18.98
CA ALA A 178 6.25 -17.88 19.78
C ALA A 178 5.33 -18.79 18.93
N ALA A 179 4.92 -18.34 17.75
CA ALA A 179 4.14 -19.14 16.80
C ALA A 179 4.98 -20.24 16.12
N GLY A 180 6.29 -20.05 16.00
CA GLY A 180 7.18 -20.99 15.31
C GLY A 180 6.91 -21.12 13.81
N VAL A 181 6.31 -20.10 13.18
CA VAL A 181 5.94 -20.10 11.75
C VAL A 181 7.00 -19.34 10.95
N PRO A 182 7.83 -20.01 10.13
CA PRO A 182 8.93 -19.38 9.40
C PRO A 182 8.48 -18.23 8.49
N GLU A 183 7.32 -18.36 7.85
CA GLU A 183 6.79 -17.34 6.94
C GLU A 183 6.45 -16.04 7.67
N LEU A 184 5.93 -16.12 8.90
CA LEU A 184 5.64 -14.93 9.71
C LEU A 184 6.93 -14.25 10.16
N LEU A 185 7.96 -15.01 10.52
CA LEU A 185 9.27 -14.44 10.84
C LEU A 185 9.88 -13.71 9.65
N ALA A 186 9.75 -14.28 8.44
CA ALA A 186 10.21 -13.64 7.21
C ALA A 186 9.42 -12.34 6.90
N GLU A 187 8.09 -12.34 7.09
CA GLU A 187 7.25 -11.14 6.90
C GLU A 187 7.65 -10.01 7.87
N VAL A 188 7.91 -10.35 9.15
CA VAL A 188 8.41 -9.37 10.14
C VAL A 188 9.80 -8.85 9.78
N ALA A 189 10.71 -9.72 9.33
CA ALA A 189 12.06 -9.32 8.93
C ALA A 189 12.04 -8.36 7.74
N GLU A 190 11.19 -8.60 6.73
CA GLU A 190 11.03 -7.71 5.58
C GLU A 190 10.41 -6.36 5.97
N ALA A 191 9.40 -6.37 6.84
CA ALA A 191 8.80 -5.15 7.36
C ALA A 191 9.80 -4.31 8.19
N ARG A 192 10.71 -4.95 8.93
CA ARG A 192 11.83 -4.27 9.61
C ARG A 192 12.86 -3.72 8.63
N ALA A 193 13.26 -4.51 7.63
CA ALA A 193 14.20 -4.05 6.61
C ALA A 193 13.68 -2.81 5.86
N THR A 194 12.36 -2.68 5.75
CA THR A 194 11.69 -1.52 5.15
C THR A 194 11.98 -0.20 5.90
N LEU A 195 12.17 -0.21 7.23
CA LEU A 195 12.55 0.98 8.00
C LEU A 195 13.97 1.47 7.69
N GLU A 196 14.86 0.54 7.38
CA GLU A 196 16.28 0.81 7.15
C GLU A 196 16.61 1.24 5.71
N ARG A 197 15.72 0.92 4.77
CA ARG A 197 15.87 1.32 3.36
C ARG A 197 15.53 2.81 3.19
N PRO A 198 16.24 3.56 2.31
CA PRO A 198 15.85 4.92 2.01
C PRO A 198 14.46 4.97 1.35
N ALA A 199 13.67 5.96 1.77
CA ALA A 199 12.28 6.17 1.37
C ALA A 199 12.11 7.38 0.46
N ALA A 200 13.07 8.29 0.46
CA ALA A 200 13.07 9.52 -0.33
C ALA A 200 14.51 10.01 -0.55
N ARG A 201 14.65 11.06 -1.35
CA ARG A 201 15.87 11.82 -1.49
C ARG A 201 15.61 13.27 -1.10
N ARG A 202 16.49 13.88 -0.31
CA ARG A 202 16.54 15.33 -0.16
C ARG A 202 17.33 15.91 -1.30
N LEU A 203 16.74 16.83 -2.04
CA LEU A 203 17.40 17.57 -3.10
C LEU A 203 17.81 18.95 -2.57
N SER A 204 19.05 19.33 -2.85
CA SER A 204 19.61 20.64 -2.50
C SER A 204 20.63 21.09 -3.56
N ALA A 205 21.05 22.35 -3.51
CA ALA A 205 22.16 22.83 -4.33
C ALA A 205 23.48 22.08 -4.08
N ALA A 206 23.66 21.51 -2.88
CA ALA A 206 24.84 20.71 -2.50
C ALA A 206 24.78 19.25 -3.00
N GLY A 207 23.67 18.85 -3.64
CA GLY A 207 23.47 17.50 -4.17
C GLY A 207 22.26 16.78 -3.56
N GLU A 208 22.18 15.49 -3.87
CA GLU A 208 21.10 14.60 -3.43
C GLU A 208 21.55 13.76 -2.23
N GLN A 209 20.70 13.66 -1.21
CA GLN A 209 20.94 12.82 -0.03
C GLN A 209 19.81 11.80 0.16
N PRO A 210 20.10 10.49 0.26
CA PRO A 210 19.08 9.49 0.57
C PRO A 210 18.55 9.68 2.00
N MET A 211 17.25 9.54 2.19
CA MET A 211 16.58 9.69 3.48
C MET A 211 15.75 8.45 3.83
N ARG A 212 15.92 7.93 5.05
CA ARG A 212 15.07 6.89 5.65
C ARG A 212 13.76 7.48 6.17
N LEU A 213 12.78 6.62 6.45
CA LEU A 213 11.45 7.05 6.93
C LEU A 213 11.52 7.92 8.19
N ALA A 214 12.37 7.57 9.17
CA ALA A 214 12.49 8.33 10.41
C ALA A 214 13.03 9.75 10.17
N GLN A 215 13.94 9.91 9.21
CA GLN A 215 14.46 11.22 8.83
C GLN A 215 13.40 12.05 8.09
N VAL A 216 12.55 11.41 7.28
CA VAL A 216 11.42 12.09 6.61
C VAL A 216 10.35 12.49 7.63
N GLU A 217 10.06 11.64 8.63
CA GLU A 217 9.16 11.97 9.75
C GLU A 217 9.67 13.17 10.54
N ALA A 218 10.94 13.16 10.97
CA ALA A 218 11.55 14.29 11.68
C ALA A 218 11.52 15.58 10.85
N LEU A 219 11.80 15.48 9.55
CA LEU A 219 11.72 16.63 8.64
C LEU A 219 10.30 17.20 8.54
N ARG A 220 9.26 16.36 8.54
CA ARG A 220 7.86 16.83 8.56
C ARG A 220 7.46 17.53 9.86
N GLN A 221 8.12 17.20 10.95
CA GLN A 221 7.88 17.81 12.27
C GLN A 221 8.75 19.06 12.48
N SER A 222 9.70 19.34 11.58
CA SER A 222 10.54 20.53 11.63
C SER A 222 9.82 21.78 11.10
N ASP A 223 10.42 22.95 11.34
CA ASP A 223 9.91 24.24 10.86
C ASP A 223 10.27 24.55 9.39
N ALA A 224 10.97 23.65 8.70
CA ALA A 224 11.37 23.82 7.31
C ALA A 224 10.15 23.94 6.37
N LEU A 225 10.28 24.75 5.31
CA LEU A 225 9.34 24.73 4.21
C LEU A 225 9.59 23.50 3.35
N LEU A 226 8.77 22.49 3.54
CA LEU A 226 8.85 21.24 2.82
C LEU A 226 8.07 21.30 1.51
N VAL A 227 8.72 20.99 0.40
CA VAL A 227 8.07 20.62 -0.86
C VAL A 227 8.26 19.12 -1.05
N ASP A 228 7.16 18.35 -1.01
CA ASP A 228 7.19 16.88 -1.05
C ASP A 228 6.71 16.37 -2.40
N ALA A 229 7.61 15.82 -3.21
CA ALA A 229 7.27 15.20 -4.49
C ALA A 229 6.73 13.77 -4.37
N CYS A 230 6.92 13.09 -3.24
CA CYS A 230 6.29 11.80 -2.97
C CYS A 230 4.78 11.98 -2.81
N ARG A 231 4.36 12.97 -2.02
CA ARG A 231 2.94 13.26 -1.73
C ARG A 231 2.33 14.38 -2.58
N ARG A 232 3.15 15.07 -3.38
CA ARG A 232 2.79 16.17 -4.26
C ARG A 232 2.07 17.31 -3.53
N GLY A 233 2.76 17.89 -2.56
CA GLY A 233 2.27 19.06 -1.83
C GLY A 233 3.40 19.83 -1.18
N LEU A 234 3.04 20.83 -0.40
CA LEU A 234 4.01 21.61 0.38
C LEU A 234 3.39 22.10 1.68
N GLY A 235 4.24 22.43 2.65
CA GLY A 235 3.82 22.94 3.95
C GLY A 235 5.00 23.23 4.87
N ALA A 236 4.70 23.77 6.04
CA ALA A 236 5.66 23.99 7.11
C ALA A 236 4.98 23.73 8.46
N GLY A 237 5.67 23.02 9.36
CA GLY A 237 5.07 22.57 10.63
C GLY A 237 3.78 21.76 10.42
N ALA A 238 2.73 22.09 11.16
CA ALA A 238 1.44 21.38 11.10
C ALA A 238 0.60 21.71 9.85
N GLU A 239 0.89 22.80 9.14
CA GLU A 239 0.10 23.22 7.99
C GLU A 239 0.55 22.52 6.70
N TRP A 240 -0.41 21.98 5.96
CA TRP A 240 -0.17 21.24 4.71
C TRP A 240 -1.10 21.69 3.58
N ARG A 241 -0.55 21.87 2.37
CA ARG A 241 -1.32 22.18 1.14
C ARG A 241 -1.12 21.09 0.08
N PRO A 242 -2.13 20.24 -0.17
CA PRO A 242 -2.04 19.24 -1.23
C PRO A 242 -2.12 19.92 -2.61
N LEU A 243 -1.23 19.52 -3.52
CA LEU A 243 -1.20 19.95 -4.92
C LEU A 243 -1.35 18.78 -5.89
N THR A 244 -1.74 17.59 -5.40
CA THR A 244 -1.90 16.35 -6.18
C THR A 244 -2.83 16.53 -7.39
N ARG A 245 -3.94 17.27 -7.21
CA ARG A 245 -4.91 17.60 -8.27
C ARG A 245 -4.54 18.85 -9.08
N ARG A 246 -3.39 19.46 -8.82
CA ARG A 246 -2.91 20.72 -9.42
C ARG A 246 -1.49 20.52 -9.97
N PRO A 247 -1.30 19.66 -10.99
CA PRO A 247 0.01 19.21 -11.44
C PRO A 247 0.93 20.36 -11.90
N VAL A 248 0.36 21.37 -12.57
CA VAL A 248 1.08 22.57 -13.01
C VAL A 248 1.61 23.35 -11.81
N LEU A 249 0.77 23.63 -10.81
CA LEU A 249 1.19 24.37 -9.61
C LEU A 249 2.25 23.61 -8.82
N PHE A 250 2.10 22.28 -8.70
CA PHE A 250 3.12 21.46 -8.07
C PHE A 250 4.45 21.52 -8.84
N SER A 251 4.42 21.45 -10.17
CA SER A 251 5.64 21.55 -10.99
C SER A 251 6.35 22.89 -10.81
N LEU A 252 5.60 23.99 -10.70
CA LEU A 252 6.14 25.32 -10.42
C LEU A 252 6.76 25.37 -9.01
N ALA A 253 6.03 24.91 -7.99
CA ALA A 253 6.51 24.89 -6.61
C ALA A 253 7.81 24.06 -6.45
N ARG A 254 7.85 22.88 -7.07
CA ARG A 254 9.05 22.03 -7.13
C ARG A 254 10.21 22.75 -7.79
N THR A 255 10.00 23.35 -8.97
CA THR A 255 11.07 24.03 -9.70
C THR A 255 11.63 25.23 -8.93
N LEU A 256 10.76 25.97 -8.24
CA LEU A 256 11.19 27.07 -7.37
C LEU A 256 11.97 26.58 -6.14
N ALA A 257 11.58 25.44 -5.55
CA ALA A 257 12.31 24.84 -4.43
C ALA A 257 13.68 24.28 -4.85
N GLU A 258 13.79 23.71 -6.07
CA GLU A 258 15.08 23.27 -6.62
C GLU A 258 16.05 24.44 -6.84
N ALA A 259 15.55 25.61 -7.22
CA ALA A 259 16.37 26.80 -7.48
C ALA A 259 16.74 27.59 -6.21
N TRP A 260 16.08 27.32 -5.07
CA TRP A 260 16.36 28.00 -3.81
C TRP A 260 17.81 27.75 -3.35
N PRO A 261 18.53 28.77 -2.83
CA PRO A 261 18.08 30.12 -2.44
C PRO A 261 18.01 31.16 -3.57
N GLY A 262 18.34 30.78 -4.79
CA GLY A 262 18.27 31.61 -5.99
C GLY A 262 16.87 31.70 -6.62
N ASP A 263 16.83 32.11 -7.89
CA ASP A 263 15.61 32.21 -8.67
C ASP A 263 15.56 31.19 -9.82
N ALA A 264 14.35 30.78 -10.19
CA ALA A 264 14.11 29.97 -11.37
C ALA A 264 13.76 30.88 -12.56
N SER A 265 14.40 30.66 -13.71
CA SER A 265 14.10 31.42 -14.93
C SER A 265 12.70 31.15 -15.46
N ARG A 266 12.11 32.12 -16.17
CA ARG A 266 10.78 31.96 -16.80
C ARG A 266 10.75 30.78 -17.78
N ASP A 267 11.80 30.61 -18.56
CA ASP A 267 11.89 29.55 -19.57
C ASP A 267 11.97 28.18 -18.92
N LEU A 268 12.74 28.02 -17.82
CA LEU A 268 12.79 26.77 -17.06
C LEU A 268 11.43 26.42 -16.45
N LEU A 269 10.73 27.41 -15.88
CA LEU A 269 9.41 27.23 -15.29
C LEU A 269 8.38 26.82 -16.35
N ILE A 270 8.39 27.46 -17.52
CA ILE A 270 7.51 27.09 -18.65
C ILE A 270 7.84 25.68 -19.14
N ALA A 271 9.12 25.39 -19.36
CA ALA A 271 9.54 24.12 -19.90
C ALA A 271 9.11 22.94 -19.02
N ARG A 272 9.24 23.08 -17.70
CA ARG A 272 8.84 22.02 -16.76
C ARG A 272 7.34 21.96 -16.52
N ALA A 273 6.69 23.10 -16.28
CA ALA A 273 5.28 23.13 -15.90
C ALA A 273 4.32 22.89 -17.07
N PHE A 274 4.69 23.33 -18.28
CA PHE A 274 3.86 23.20 -19.48
C PHE A 274 4.40 22.17 -20.48
N ARG A 275 5.59 21.61 -20.25
CA ARG A 275 6.26 20.61 -21.13
C ARG A 275 6.50 21.12 -22.55
N LEU A 276 6.95 22.38 -22.68
CA LEU A 276 7.19 23.07 -23.95
C LEU A 276 8.63 23.58 -24.03
N ARG A 277 9.27 23.48 -25.19
CA ARG A 277 10.67 23.90 -25.37
C ARG A 277 10.82 25.34 -25.87
N ASP A 278 9.85 25.81 -26.67
CA ASP A 278 9.89 27.13 -27.31
C ASP A 278 8.75 28.03 -26.79
N PRO A 279 8.95 28.74 -25.67
CA PRO A 279 7.92 29.58 -25.07
C PRO A 279 7.69 30.88 -25.85
N ASP A 280 6.43 31.18 -26.14
CA ASP A 280 5.98 32.47 -26.68
C ASP A 280 5.41 33.40 -25.59
N GLU A 281 4.93 34.59 -25.98
CA GLU A 281 4.36 35.56 -25.05
C GLU A 281 3.06 35.08 -24.37
N SER A 282 2.27 34.24 -25.05
CA SER A 282 1.07 33.63 -24.46
C SER A 282 1.45 32.67 -23.33
N HIS A 283 2.53 31.90 -23.48
CA HIS A 283 3.07 31.04 -22.43
C HIS A 283 3.59 31.84 -21.24
N ARG A 284 4.23 33.00 -21.48
CA ARG A 284 4.65 33.91 -20.41
C ARG A 284 3.45 34.52 -19.68
N ALA A 285 2.39 34.87 -20.39
CA ALA A 285 1.14 35.33 -19.79
C ALA A 285 0.48 34.24 -18.92
N ARG A 286 0.42 33.01 -19.42
CA ARG A 286 -0.07 31.85 -18.66
C ARG A 286 0.78 31.59 -17.42
N LEU A 287 2.11 31.65 -17.52
CA LEU A 287 3.02 31.49 -16.38
C LEU A 287 2.68 32.52 -15.28
N ARG A 288 2.47 33.79 -15.64
CA ARG A 288 2.11 34.85 -14.68
C ARG A 288 0.82 34.51 -13.91
N VAL A 289 -0.19 33.98 -14.61
CA VAL A 289 -1.46 33.54 -13.99
C VAL A 289 -1.24 32.37 -13.02
N GLU A 290 -0.51 31.33 -13.44
CA GLU A 290 -0.27 30.16 -12.58
C GLU A 290 0.62 30.49 -11.38
N ILE A 291 1.60 31.39 -11.53
CA ILE A 291 2.39 31.92 -10.40
C ILE A 291 1.48 32.71 -9.44
N GLY A 292 0.54 33.51 -9.93
CA GLY A 292 -0.47 34.18 -9.10
C GLY A 292 -1.30 33.21 -8.27
N ARG A 293 -1.75 32.10 -8.88
CA ARG A 293 -2.47 31.02 -8.18
C ARG A 293 -1.59 30.32 -7.17
N LEU A 294 -0.34 30.04 -7.51
CA LEU A 294 0.60 29.41 -6.58
C LEU A 294 0.87 30.33 -5.38
N ARG A 295 1.08 31.64 -5.60
CA ARG A 295 1.24 32.66 -4.54
C ARG A 295 0.13 32.59 -3.51
N ALA A 296 -1.13 32.52 -3.95
CA ALA A 296 -2.27 32.43 -3.04
C ALA A 296 -2.22 31.19 -2.15
N LEU A 297 -1.71 30.06 -2.65
CA LEU A 297 -1.62 28.80 -1.90
C LEU A 297 -0.41 28.73 -0.96
N VAL A 298 0.73 29.28 -1.38
CA VAL A 298 1.97 29.26 -0.58
C VAL A 298 2.06 30.42 0.40
N GLN A 299 1.16 31.41 0.31
CA GLN A 299 1.17 32.62 1.14
C GLN A 299 1.43 32.33 2.62
N PRO A 300 0.83 31.32 3.27
CA PRO A 300 1.07 31.05 4.69
C PRO A 300 2.54 30.76 5.01
N PHE A 301 3.30 30.18 4.07
CA PHE A 301 4.65 29.65 4.28
C PHE A 301 5.75 30.46 3.62
N ALA A 302 5.46 31.11 2.49
CA ALA A 302 6.45 31.77 1.66
C ALA A 302 5.85 32.88 0.79
N ARG A 303 6.73 33.75 0.30
CA ARG A 303 6.45 34.69 -0.79
C ARG A 303 7.10 34.17 -2.07
N ILE A 304 6.50 34.47 -3.21
CA ILE A 304 7.13 34.26 -4.52
C ILE A 304 7.34 35.64 -5.13
N GLU A 305 8.60 36.03 -5.29
CA GLU A 305 8.99 37.36 -5.78
C GLU A 305 9.38 37.28 -7.24
N ALA A 306 9.05 38.32 -8.02
CA ALA A 306 9.53 38.41 -9.39
C ALA A 306 10.98 38.92 -9.38
N THR A 307 11.83 38.31 -10.19
CA THR A 307 13.21 38.75 -10.44
C THR A 307 13.34 39.25 -11.88
N ALA A 308 14.52 39.79 -12.23
CA ALA A 308 14.83 40.13 -13.62
C ALA A 308 14.66 38.92 -14.55
N GLY A 309 15.16 37.74 -14.13
CA GLY A 309 15.15 36.50 -14.93
C GLY A 309 13.91 35.61 -14.76
N GLY A 310 13.15 35.75 -13.67
CA GLY A 310 12.02 34.88 -13.37
C GLY A 310 11.41 35.10 -12.01
N PHE A 311 11.47 34.08 -11.15
CA PHE A 311 10.81 34.09 -9.84
C PHE A 311 11.64 33.40 -8.76
N ALA A 312 11.67 33.96 -7.55
CA ALA A 312 12.35 33.41 -6.39
C ALA A 312 11.35 33.00 -5.30
N LEU A 313 11.59 31.86 -4.67
CA LEU A 313 10.86 31.44 -3.46
C LEU A 313 11.53 32.03 -2.22
N ARG A 314 10.79 32.82 -1.46
CA ARG A 314 11.24 33.41 -0.20
C ARG A 314 10.45 32.80 0.96
N PRO A 315 10.99 31.80 1.66
CA PRO A 315 10.34 31.25 2.85
C PRO A 315 10.16 32.34 3.91
N ARG A 316 9.06 32.28 4.67
CA ARG A 316 8.87 33.16 5.83
C ARG A 316 9.85 32.81 6.94
N ASP A 317 10.13 33.79 7.80
CA ASP A 317 10.94 33.65 9.01
C ASP A 317 12.36 33.10 8.77
N GLY A 318 12.88 33.21 7.54
CA GLY A 318 14.21 32.69 7.19
C GLY A 318 14.32 31.16 7.21
N ARG A 319 13.19 30.44 7.20
CA ARG A 319 13.16 28.97 7.23
C ARG A 319 13.94 28.37 6.06
N GLU A 320 14.53 27.21 6.27
CA GLU A 320 15.11 26.43 5.18
C GLU A 320 14.01 25.92 4.24
N VAL A 321 14.29 25.89 2.93
CA VAL A 321 13.44 25.16 1.96
C VAL A 321 14.04 23.78 1.73
N VAL A 322 13.25 22.74 1.94
CA VAL A 322 13.65 21.36 1.70
C VAL A 322 12.77 20.75 0.62
N LEU A 323 13.40 20.22 -0.41
CA LEU A 323 12.72 19.46 -1.45
C LEU A 323 12.94 17.97 -1.24
N LEU A 324 11.85 17.23 -1.01
CA LEU A 324 11.86 15.78 -1.06
C LEU A 324 11.48 15.28 -2.45
N ALA A 325 12.31 14.40 -2.99
CA ALA A 325 12.07 13.65 -4.20
C ALA A 325 11.80 12.17 -3.88
N PRO A 326 11.00 11.48 -4.73
CA PRO A 326 10.81 10.05 -4.59
C PRO A 326 12.14 9.29 -4.75
N PRO A 327 12.27 8.09 -4.14
CA PRO A 327 13.46 7.25 -4.25
C PRO A 327 13.62 6.68 -5.68
N ILE A 328 12.53 6.64 -6.44
CA ILE A 328 12.50 6.33 -7.86
C ILE A 328 11.81 7.46 -8.63
N ASP A 329 12.45 7.92 -9.70
CA ASP A 329 11.85 8.90 -10.60
C ASP A 329 10.82 8.27 -11.54
N GLY A 330 9.85 9.09 -11.96
CA GLY A 330 8.88 8.73 -13.00
C GLY A 330 7.42 8.87 -12.56
N GLU A 331 6.54 9.03 -13.54
CA GLU A 331 5.10 9.23 -13.33
C GLU A 331 4.40 7.96 -12.83
N GLN A 332 4.95 6.79 -13.19
CA GLN A 332 4.45 5.48 -12.81
C GLN A 332 4.99 4.98 -11.45
N ALA A 333 5.63 5.85 -10.65
CA ALA A 333 6.24 5.47 -9.37
C ALA A 333 5.25 4.81 -8.39
N ALA A 334 4.00 5.31 -8.31
CA ALA A 334 2.97 4.71 -7.46
C ALA A 334 2.53 3.31 -7.94
N LEU A 335 2.54 3.07 -9.25
CA LEU A 335 2.23 1.76 -9.83
C LEU A 335 3.36 0.76 -9.56
N LEU A 336 4.61 1.19 -9.71
CA LEU A 336 5.78 0.38 -9.34
C LEU A 336 5.86 0.10 -7.84
N ALA A 337 5.46 1.08 -7.02
CA ALA A 337 5.36 0.93 -5.57
C ALA A 337 4.37 -0.16 -5.16
N LEU A 338 3.25 -0.30 -5.87
CA LEU A 338 2.28 -1.37 -5.61
C LEU A 338 2.80 -2.76 -6.04
N LEU A 339 3.64 -2.80 -7.07
CA LEU A 339 4.22 -4.05 -7.61
C LEU A 339 5.53 -4.47 -6.94
N SER A 340 6.08 -3.66 -6.02
CA SER A 340 7.44 -3.84 -5.49
C SER A 340 7.59 -4.99 -4.51
N ASP A 341 6.49 -5.52 -3.99
CA ASP A 341 6.45 -6.73 -3.16
C ASP A 341 6.58 -8.03 -3.99
N GLY A 342 6.60 -7.91 -5.33
CA GLY A 342 6.68 -9.05 -6.24
C GLY A 342 5.40 -9.91 -6.27
N ALA A 343 4.33 -9.49 -5.61
CA ALA A 343 3.06 -10.20 -5.63
C ALA A 343 2.33 -9.99 -6.97
N PRO A 344 1.60 -10.99 -7.49
CA PRO A 344 0.86 -10.84 -8.74
C PRO A 344 -0.40 -10.00 -8.54
N TRP A 345 -0.49 -8.85 -9.20
CA TRP A 345 -1.66 -7.97 -9.14
C TRP A 345 -2.56 -8.09 -10.37
N SER A 346 -3.88 -7.98 -10.17
CA SER A 346 -4.82 -7.77 -11.27
C SER A 346 -4.90 -6.28 -11.67
N THR A 347 -5.19 -6.00 -12.94
CA THR A 347 -5.41 -4.61 -13.41
C THR A 347 -6.53 -3.91 -12.63
N SER A 348 -7.62 -4.62 -12.30
CA SER A 348 -8.73 -4.06 -11.54
C SER A 348 -8.34 -3.70 -10.11
N ALA A 349 -7.54 -4.53 -9.43
CA ALA A 349 -7.04 -4.22 -8.10
C ALA A 349 -6.09 -3.01 -8.08
N LEU A 350 -5.20 -2.91 -9.07
CA LEU A 350 -4.33 -1.73 -9.23
C LEU A 350 -5.14 -0.46 -9.49
N ALA A 351 -6.17 -0.54 -10.33
CA ALA A 351 -7.09 0.57 -10.58
C ALA A 351 -7.83 1.02 -9.31
N LEU A 352 -8.30 0.07 -8.50
CA LEU A 352 -8.93 0.35 -7.21
C LEU A 352 -7.95 1.03 -6.24
N ALA A 353 -6.73 0.52 -6.11
CA ALA A 353 -5.70 1.08 -5.22
C ALA A 353 -5.25 2.49 -5.66
N LEU A 354 -5.20 2.75 -6.97
CA LEU A 354 -4.80 4.06 -7.53
C LEU A 354 -5.97 5.06 -7.61
N GLY A 355 -7.22 4.63 -7.39
CA GLY A 355 -8.39 5.47 -7.64
C GLY A 355 -8.51 5.91 -9.10
N ALA A 356 -8.04 5.08 -10.04
CA ALA A 356 -7.96 5.39 -11.47
C ALA A 356 -8.82 4.45 -12.31
N SER A 357 -9.07 4.82 -13.57
CA SER A 357 -9.75 3.90 -14.50
C SER A 357 -8.83 2.72 -14.89
N GLN A 358 -9.41 1.55 -15.13
CA GLN A 358 -8.63 0.39 -15.62
C GLN A 358 -7.91 0.70 -16.93
N ARG A 359 -8.51 1.49 -17.84
CA ARG A 359 -7.87 1.91 -19.10
C ARG A 359 -6.61 2.74 -18.86
N THR A 360 -6.63 3.65 -17.87
CA THR A 360 -5.46 4.44 -17.48
C THR A 360 -4.34 3.53 -16.96
N VAL A 361 -4.68 2.58 -16.08
CA VAL A 361 -3.71 1.63 -15.51
C VAL A 361 -3.14 0.70 -16.58
N GLN A 362 -3.96 0.20 -17.51
CA GLN A 362 -3.49 -0.65 -18.61
C GLN A 362 -2.48 0.05 -19.51
N ARG A 363 -2.71 1.32 -19.83
CA ARG A 363 -1.75 2.12 -20.62
C ARG A 363 -0.41 2.26 -19.89
N ALA A 364 -0.44 2.60 -18.59
CA ALA A 364 0.76 2.71 -17.79
C ALA A 364 1.50 1.36 -17.63
N LEU A 365 0.77 0.26 -17.50
CA LEU A 365 1.36 -1.10 -17.43
C LEU A 365 2.02 -1.50 -18.75
N ALA A 366 1.40 -1.18 -19.90
CA ALA A 366 2.00 -1.43 -21.21
C ALA A 366 3.30 -0.63 -21.41
N GLU A 367 3.34 0.63 -20.94
CA GLU A 367 4.57 1.43 -20.94
C GLU A 367 5.65 0.83 -20.04
N LEU A 368 5.29 0.35 -18.84
CA LEU A 368 6.22 -0.32 -17.93
C LEU A 368 6.74 -1.65 -18.48
N GLU A 369 5.88 -2.43 -19.15
CA GLU A 369 6.26 -3.69 -19.79
C GLU A 369 7.20 -3.46 -20.98
N ALA A 370 6.90 -2.48 -21.83
CA ALA A 370 7.79 -2.06 -22.91
C ALA A 370 9.16 -1.59 -22.40
N ALA A 371 9.20 -0.98 -21.22
CA ALA A 371 10.43 -0.57 -20.54
C ALA A 371 11.11 -1.70 -19.73
N GLY A 372 10.57 -2.92 -19.73
CA GLY A 372 11.11 -4.06 -18.97
C GLY A 372 10.99 -3.92 -17.44
N ARG A 373 10.16 -2.99 -16.95
CA ARG A 373 9.96 -2.69 -15.53
C ARG A 373 8.78 -3.43 -14.91
N ALA A 374 7.93 -4.04 -15.73
CA ALA A 374 6.86 -4.93 -15.33
C ALA A 374 6.74 -6.08 -16.34
N ARG A 375 6.10 -7.18 -15.94
CA ARG A 375 5.74 -8.28 -16.84
C ARG A 375 4.35 -8.79 -16.52
N SER A 376 3.67 -9.30 -17.53
CA SER A 376 2.40 -10.00 -17.36
C SER A 376 2.55 -11.54 -17.36
N ILE A 377 1.74 -12.21 -16.56
CA ILE A 377 1.57 -13.68 -16.56
C ILE A 377 0.09 -14.03 -16.71
N GLY A 378 -0.21 -15.21 -17.25
CA GLY A 378 -1.58 -15.63 -17.53
C GLY A 378 -2.19 -14.92 -18.75
N ARG A 379 -3.49 -15.11 -18.99
CA ARG A 379 -4.21 -14.52 -20.13
C ARG A 379 -5.59 -14.02 -19.73
N ALA A 380 -6.09 -13.00 -20.44
CA ALA A 380 -7.42 -12.43 -20.25
C ALA A 380 -7.75 -12.13 -18.77
N ARG A 381 -8.82 -12.68 -18.21
CA ARG A 381 -9.25 -12.43 -16.82
C ARG A 381 -8.27 -12.97 -15.77
N ALA A 382 -7.43 -13.94 -16.14
CA ALA A 382 -6.39 -14.49 -15.28
C ALA A 382 -5.06 -13.73 -15.43
N GLN A 383 -4.97 -12.71 -16.28
CA GLN A 383 -3.76 -11.91 -16.43
C GLN A 383 -3.40 -11.23 -15.10
N ARG A 384 -2.13 -11.33 -14.72
CA ARG A 384 -1.55 -10.71 -13.54
C ARG A 384 -0.26 -9.99 -13.90
N TRP A 385 0.02 -8.93 -13.15
CA TRP A 385 1.17 -8.06 -13.34
C TRP A 385 2.13 -8.20 -12.16
N LEU A 386 3.42 -8.23 -12.50
CA LEU A 386 4.53 -8.40 -11.57
C LEU A 386 5.62 -7.40 -11.94
N ALA A 387 6.34 -6.90 -10.95
CA ALA A 387 7.61 -6.21 -11.16
C ALA A 387 8.70 -6.91 -10.35
N PRO A 388 9.98 -6.82 -10.75
CA PRO A 388 11.08 -7.14 -9.85
C PRO A 388 10.94 -6.35 -8.55
N SER A 389 11.32 -6.97 -7.43
CA SER A 389 11.36 -6.23 -6.17
C SER A 389 12.30 -5.04 -6.30
N LEU A 390 11.89 -3.89 -5.78
CA LEU A 390 12.72 -2.69 -5.72
C LEU A 390 13.69 -2.84 -4.54
N ALA A 391 14.64 -3.76 -4.68
CA ALA A 391 15.67 -3.97 -3.66
C ALA A 391 16.47 -2.67 -3.46
N GLY A 392 16.63 -2.26 -2.20
CA GLY A 392 17.45 -1.11 -1.83
C GLY A 392 16.69 0.15 -1.41
N PHE A 393 15.38 0.26 -1.69
CA PHE A 393 14.55 1.40 -1.25
C PHE A 393 13.20 0.92 -0.71
N THR A 394 12.56 1.71 0.13
CA THR A 394 11.16 1.50 0.52
C THR A 394 10.24 2.38 -0.32
N THR A 395 9.09 1.83 -0.70
CA THR A 395 8.09 2.49 -1.52
C THR A 395 6.91 3.05 -0.71
N ILE A 396 6.97 2.99 0.62
CA ILE A 396 5.87 3.41 1.51
C ILE A 396 5.37 4.83 1.19
N LEU A 397 6.27 5.78 0.94
CA LEU A 397 5.91 7.17 0.62
C LEU A 397 5.25 7.34 -0.76
N LEU A 398 5.38 6.33 -1.62
CA LEU A 398 4.83 6.30 -2.98
C LEU A 398 3.51 5.53 -3.05
N LEU A 399 3.20 4.74 -2.03
CA LEU A 399 1.94 4.02 -1.97
C LEU A 399 0.77 5.02 -1.88
N PRO A 400 -0.29 4.85 -2.70
CA PRO A 400 -1.42 5.76 -2.66
C PRO A 400 -2.05 5.83 -1.27
N ALA A 401 -2.31 7.02 -0.77
CA ALA A 401 -3.32 7.22 0.25
C ALA A 401 -4.64 7.50 -0.47
N ALA A 402 -5.64 6.66 -0.26
CA ALA A 402 -6.98 6.96 -0.71
C ALA A 402 -7.41 8.24 0.02
N LEU A 403 -7.57 9.33 -0.72
CA LEU A 403 -8.16 10.53 -0.17
C LEU A 403 -9.59 10.17 0.24
N GLY A 404 -9.92 10.35 1.52
CA GLY A 404 -11.31 10.29 1.95
C GLY A 404 -12.17 11.23 1.09
N PRO A 405 -13.49 10.98 0.97
CA PRO A 405 -14.39 11.96 0.39
C PRO A 405 -14.33 13.21 1.29
N GLY A 406 -13.57 14.21 0.83
CA GLY A 406 -13.59 15.55 1.41
C GLY A 406 -14.83 16.32 0.99
#